data_AF-T1BKE0-F1
#
_entry.id   AF-T1BKE0-F1
#
_cell.length_a   1.000
_cell.length_b   1.000
_cell.length_c   1.000
_cell.angle_alpha   90.00
_cell.angle_beta   90.00
_cell.angle_gamma   90.00
#
_symmetry.space_group_name_H-M   'P 1'
#
loop_
_entity.id
_entity.type
_entity.pdbx_description
1 polymer ?
#
loop_
_entity_poly.entity_id
_entity_poly.type
_entity_poly.pdbx_seq_one_letter_code
_entity_poly.pdbx_strand_id
1 'polypeptide(L)'
;ALPKPPARIECFDISHTQGEATVASCVAYGPEGPMKGHYRKFNIAGIVAGDDYAAMEQALTRRFRRAAEGGDWASPDLLLIDGGTGQIARAEQVLDALC
;
A
#
# COMPACT_ATOMS: atom_id res chain seq x y z
N ALA A 1 -16.79 -4.24 12.09
CA ALA A 1 -16.64 -2.77 12.16
C ALA A 1 -15.44 -2.45 13.03
N LEU A 2 -14.68 -1.37 12.71
CA LEU A 2 -13.54 -0.96 13.55
C LEU A 2 -14.04 -0.50 14.93
N PRO A 3 -13.32 -0.84 16.03
CA PRO A 3 -13.76 -0.54 17.40
C PRO A 3 -13.68 0.96 17.75
N LYS A 4 -12.90 1.73 16.98
CA LYS A 4 -12.75 3.19 17.09
C LYS A 4 -12.53 3.78 15.69
N PRO A 5 -12.76 5.09 15.49
CA PRO A 5 -12.34 5.75 14.25
C PRO A 5 -10.84 5.55 13.98
N PRO A 6 -10.43 5.28 12.73
CA PRO A 6 -9.02 5.08 12.39
C PRO A 6 -8.24 6.39 12.60
N ALA A 7 -7.10 6.30 13.29
CA ALA A 7 -6.17 7.40 13.45
C ALA A 7 -5.17 7.48 12.29
N ARG A 8 -4.98 6.38 11.56
CA ARG A 8 -4.19 6.35 10.33
C ARG A 8 -4.86 5.49 9.26
N ILE A 9 -5.10 6.10 8.11
CA ILE A 9 -5.58 5.42 6.90
C ILE A 9 -4.47 5.51 5.85
N GLU A 10 -4.17 4.40 5.19
CA GLU A 10 -3.31 4.39 4.01
C GLU A 10 -4.07 3.86 2.80
N CYS A 11 -3.94 4.55 1.67
CA CYS A 11 -4.56 4.13 0.42
C CYS A 11 -3.48 3.80 -0.62
N PHE A 12 -3.59 2.63 -1.25
CA PHE A 12 -2.71 2.18 -2.31
C PHE A 12 -3.43 2.15 -3.65
N ASP A 13 -2.77 2.67 -4.68
CA ASP A 13 -3.19 2.66 -6.08
C ASP A 13 -2.01 2.20 -6.97
N ILE A 14 -2.31 1.43 -8.01
CA ILE A 14 -1.34 0.99 -9.02
C ILE A 14 -1.59 1.76 -10.30
N SER A 15 -0.59 2.54 -10.70
CA SER A 15 -0.65 3.37 -11.89
C SER A 15 0.27 2.84 -12.98
N HIS A 16 -0.31 2.71 -14.18
CA HIS A 16 0.39 2.38 -15.41
C HIS A 16 0.27 3.56 -16.37
N THR A 17 1.37 4.24 -16.63
CA THR A 17 1.48 5.13 -17.79
C THR A 17 1.91 4.29 -18.99
N GLN A 18 1.19 4.38 -20.10
CA GLN A 18 1.46 3.59 -21.31
C GLN A 18 2.89 3.84 -21.80
N GLY A 19 3.78 2.84 -21.64
CA GLY A 19 5.20 2.92 -22.01
C GLY A 19 6.16 3.34 -20.89
N GLU A 20 5.67 3.62 -19.69
CA GLU A 20 6.47 3.99 -18.51
C GLU A 20 6.48 2.88 -17.45
N ALA A 21 7.44 2.99 -16.51
CA ALA A 21 7.56 2.04 -15.40
C ALA A 21 6.30 2.04 -14.52
N THR A 22 5.87 0.87 -14.08
CA THR A 22 4.73 0.75 -13.14
C THR A 22 5.09 1.40 -11.81
N VAL A 23 4.18 2.20 -11.25
CA VAL A 23 4.38 2.88 -9.96
C VAL A 23 3.17 2.63 -9.08
N ALA A 24 3.43 2.17 -7.85
CA ALA A 24 2.42 2.15 -6.80
C ALA A 24 2.51 3.42 -5.96
N SER A 25 1.38 4.04 -5.70
CA SER A 25 1.28 5.24 -4.86
C SER A 25 0.62 4.88 -3.53
N CYS A 26 1.20 5.35 -2.43
CA CYS A 26 0.64 5.27 -1.09
C CYS A 26 0.38 6.69 -0.59
N VAL A 27 -0.88 7.02 -0.35
CA VAL A 27 -1.30 8.24 0.35
C VAL A 27 -1.70 7.91 1.76
N ALA A 28 -1.52 8.87 2.68
CA ALA A 28 -1.80 8.66 4.10
C ALA A 28 -2.70 9.78 4.64
N TYR A 29 -3.65 9.41 5.48
CA TYR A 29 -4.58 10.32 6.15
C TYR A 29 -4.56 10.06 7.66
N GLY A 30 -4.64 11.15 8.43
CA GLY A 30 -4.90 11.14 9.87
C GLY A 30 -6.19 11.89 10.20
N PRO A 31 -6.50 12.10 11.50
CA PRO A 31 -7.72 12.77 11.92
C PRO A 31 -7.82 14.21 11.39
N GLU A 32 -6.68 14.88 11.24
CA GLU A 32 -6.56 16.25 10.72
C GLU A 32 -6.54 16.33 9.18
N GLY A 33 -6.68 15.18 8.50
CA GLY A 33 -6.70 15.09 7.03
C GLY A 33 -5.40 14.56 6.41
N PRO A 34 -5.05 14.99 5.17
CA PRO A 34 -3.94 14.40 4.40
C PRO A 34 -2.57 14.62 5.04
N MET A 35 -1.83 13.53 5.29
CA MET A 35 -0.47 13.55 5.83
C MET A 35 0.57 13.53 4.70
N LYS A 36 0.69 14.63 3.94
CA LYS A 36 1.52 14.67 2.72
C LYS A 36 2.98 14.21 2.88
N GLY A 37 3.61 14.48 4.04
CA GLY A 37 4.98 14.01 4.33
C GLY A 37 5.13 12.48 4.44
N HIS A 38 4.00 11.78 4.59
CA HIS A 38 3.94 10.33 4.73
C HIS A 38 3.59 9.64 3.41
N TYR A 39 3.40 10.40 2.33
CA TYR A 39 3.13 9.82 1.02
C TYR A 39 4.37 9.10 0.53
N ARG A 40 4.19 7.98 -0.18
CA ARG A 40 5.28 7.21 -0.76
C ARG A 40 4.92 6.79 -2.17
N LYS A 41 5.92 6.79 -3.05
CA LYS A 41 5.85 6.17 -4.37
C LYS A 41 6.79 4.98 -4.38
N PHE A 42 6.31 3.85 -4.89
CA PHE A 42 7.08 2.64 -5.04
C PHE A 42 7.25 2.39 -6.53
N ASN A 43 8.47 2.60 -7.03
CA ASN A 43 8.82 2.15 -8.37
C ASN A 43 8.79 0.62 -8.36
N ILE A 44 8.02 0.04 -9.27
CA ILE A 44 7.80 -1.40 -9.42
C ILE A 44 8.71 -1.91 -10.53
N ALA A 45 9.42 -3.00 -10.24
CA ALA A 45 10.41 -3.56 -11.16
C ALA A 45 10.51 -5.08 -10.98
N GLY A 46 10.91 -5.77 -12.04
CA GLY A 46 11.11 -7.23 -12.02
C GLY A 46 9.81 -8.04 -12.08
N ILE A 47 8.71 -7.43 -12.53
CA ILE A 47 7.42 -8.10 -12.74
C ILE A 47 7.04 -8.11 -14.22
N VAL A 48 6.07 -8.93 -14.59
CA VAL A 48 5.46 -8.90 -15.93
C VAL A 48 4.72 -7.58 -16.11
N ALA A 49 4.89 -6.95 -17.27
CA ALA A 49 4.21 -5.68 -17.56
C ALA A 49 2.67 -5.88 -17.54
N GLY A 50 1.97 -5.03 -16.79
CA GLY A 50 0.52 -5.12 -16.60
C GLY A 50 0.08 -6.14 -15.54
N ASP A 51 1.00 -6.69 -14.75
CA ASP A 51 0.66 -7.52 -13.59
C ASP A 51 0.44 -6.66 -12.33
N ASP A 52 -0.76 -6.11 -12.22
CA ASP A 52 -1.16 -5.23 -11.11
C ASP A 52 -1.11 -5.96 -9.76
N TYR A 53 -1.33 -7.28 -9.74
CA TYR A 53 -1.26 -8.08 -8.52
C TYR A 53 0.17 -8.18 -8.00
N ALA A 54 1.13 -8.47 -8.89
CA ALA A 54 2.54 -8.50 -8.52
C ALA A 54 3.04 -7.10 -8.12
N ALA A 55 2.56 -6.04 -8.79
CA ALA A 55 2.87 -4.67 -8.43
C ALA A 55 2.38 -4.32 -7.01
N MET A 56 1.12 -4.67 -6.71
CA MET A 56 0.51 -4.48 -5.39
C MET A 56 1.28 -5.24 -4.30
N GLU A 57 1.57 -6.53 -4.54
CA GLU A 57 2.32 -7.37 -3.61
C GLU A 57 3.70 -6.77 -3.30
N GLN A 58 4.44 -6.34 -4.33
CA GLN A 58 5.76 -5.76 -4.17
C GLN A 58 5.71 -4.44 -3.37
N ALA A 59 4.72 -3.57 -3.64
CA ALA A 59 4.55 -2.31 -2.92
C ALA A 59 4.22 -2.52 -1.44
N LEU A 60 3.21 -3.36 -1.17
CA LEU A 60 2.75 -3.65 0.19
C LEU A 60 3.85 -4.36 0.98
N THR A 61 4.52 -5.36 0.39
CA THR A 61 5.62 -6.07 1.05
C THR A 61 6.71 -5.10 1.51
N ARG A 62 7.10 -4.15 0.66
CA ARG A 62 8.09 -3.13 1.01
C ARG A 62 7.59 -2.18 2.10
N ARG A 63 6.32 -1.76 2.07
CA ARG A 63 5.71 -0.88 3.07
C ARG A 63 5.64 -1.56 4.45
N PHE A 64 5.16 -2.79 4.51
CA PHE A 64 4.88 -3.49 5.76
C PHE A 64 6.12 -4.15 6.35
N ARG A 65 7.05 -4.65 5.51
CA ARG A 65 8.36 -5.11 6.01
C ARG A 65 9.11 -4.00 6.72
N ARG A 66 9.14 -2.79 6.13
CA ARG A 66 9.77 -1.63 6.78
C ARG A 66 9.12 -1.27 8.11
N ALA A 67 7.79 -1.41 8.24
CA ALA A 67 7.12 -1.19 9.53
C ALA A 67 7.48 -2.26 10.57
N ALA A 68 7.51 -3.53 10.16
CA ALA A 68 7.93 -4.63 11.03
C ALA A 68 9.38 -4.48 11.52
N GLU A 69 10.25 -3.90 10.70
CA GLU A 69 11.65 -3.59 11.03
C GLU A 69 11.85 -2.29 11.82
N GLY A 70 10.78 -1.70 12.36
CA GLY A 70 10.85 -0.48 13.20
C GLY A 70 11.01 0.82 12.41
N GLY A 71 10.56 0.84 11.15
CA GLY A 71 10.62 2.01 10.30
C GLY A 71 9.75 3.18 10.77
N ASP A 72 9.87 4.30 10.05
CA ASP A 72 9.44 5.63 10.47
C ASP A 72 7.96 5.74 10.91
N TRP A 73 7.07 4.88 10.38
CA TRP A 73 5.62 4.97 10.60
C TRP A 73 5.04 3.63 11.04
N ALA A 74 4.15 3.70 12.03
CA ALA A 74 3.32 2.58 12.44
C ALA A 74 2.45 2.04 11.29
N SER A 75 1.99 0.81 11.44
CA SER A 75 0.96 0.23 10.55
C SER A 75 -0.34 1.07 10.60
N PRO A 76 -1.06 1.21 9.47
CA PRO A 76 -2.34 1.91 9.46
C PRO A 76 -3.41 1.14 10.23
N ASP A 77 -4.41 1.85 10.76
CA ASP A 77 -5.62 1.24 11.32
C ASP A 77 -6.58 0.73 10.23
N LEU A 78 -6.49 1.33 9.03
CA LEU A 78 -7.27 0.97 7.85
C LEU A 78 -6.40 1.09 6.60
N LEU A 79 -6.28 -0.02 5.87
CA LEU A 79 -5.67 -0.06 4.55
C LEU A 79 -6.77 -0.06 3.49
N LEU A 80 -6.72 0.91 2.58
CA LEU A 80 -7.60 1.00 1.42
C LEU A 80 -6.81 0.61 0.17
N ILE A 81 -7.36 -0.28 -0.63
CA ILE A 81 -6.77 -0.72 -1.89
C ILE A 81 -7.68 -0.26 -3.02
N ASP A 82 -7.15 0.52 -3.96
CA ASP A 82 -7.86 0.87 -5.19
C ASP A 82 -7.80 -0.32 -6.16
N GLY A 83 -8.76 -1.24 -6.01
CA GLY A 83 -8.80 -2.48 -6.75
C GLY A 83 -9.96 -3.37 -6.33
N GLY A 84 -10.14 -4.47 -7.07
CA GLY A 84 -11.16 -5.47 -6.78
C GLY A 84 -10.71 -6.52 -5.77
N THR A 85 -11.52 -7.56 -5.64
CA THR A 85 -11.30 -8.68 -4.70
C THR A 85 -9.94 -9.37 -4.87
N GLY A 86 -9.43 -9.45 -6.11
CA GLY A 86 -8.12 -10.06 -6.37
C GLY A 86 -6.96 -9.26 -5.75
N GLN A 87 -7.00 -7.93 -5.86
CA GLN A 87 -6.00 -7.05 -5.24
C GLN A 87 -6.11 -7.09 -3.72
N ILE A 88 -7.34 -7.13 -3.18
CA ILE A 88 -7.59 -7.26 -1.74
C ILE A 88 -7.02 -8.57 -1.20
N ALA A 89 -7.32 -9.70 -1.85
CA ALA A 89 -6.81 -11.01 -1.43
C ALA A 89 -5.28 -11.06 -1.44
N ARG A 90 -4.63 -10.40 -2.41
CA ARG A 90 -3.17 -10.27 -2.44
C ARG A 90 -2.64 -9.41 -1.29
N ALA A 91 -3.34 -8.34 -0.94
CA ALA A 91 -2.98 -7.50 0.19
C ALA A 91 -3.06 -8.26 1.52
N GLU A 92 -4.14 -9.02 1.72
CA GLU A 92 -4.32 -9.88 2.91
C GLU A 92 -3.16 -10.87 3.07
N GLN A 93 -2.75 -11.56 1.99
CA GLN A 93 -1.60 -12.48 2.01
C GLN A 93 -0.30 -11.80 2.48
N VAL A 94 -0.06 -10.56 2.05
CA VAL A 94 1.13 -9.80 2.46
C VAL A 94 1.05 -9.42 3.93
N LEU A 95 -0.12 -9.00 4.40
CA LEU A 95 -0.32 -8.62 5.80
C LEU A 95 -0.14 -9.82 6.73
N ASP A 96 -0.76 -10.97 6.40
CA ASP A 96 -0.63 -12.21 7.18
C ASP A 96 0.83 -12.68 7.30
N ALA A 97 1.68 -12.35 6.32
CA ALA A 97 3.09 -12.72 6.33
C ALA A 97 3.99 -11.78 7.15
N LEU A 98 3.53 -10.55 7.46
CA LEU A 98 4.40 -9.47 7.96
C LEU A 98 3.88 -8.73 9.20
N CYS A 99 2.64 -8.97 9.62
CA CYS A 99 1.99 -8.32 10.76
C CYS A 99 1.56 -9.38 11.79
#